data_AF-A0A1F8EJ82-F1
#
_entry.id   AF-A0A1F8EJ82-F1
#
_cell.length_a   1.000
_cell.length_b   1.000
_cell.length_c   1.000
_cell.angle_alpha   90.00
_cell.angle_beta   90.00
_cell.angle_gamma   90.00
#
_symmetry.space_group_name_H-M   'P 1'
#
loop_
_entity.id
_entity.type
_entity.pdbx_description
1 polymer ?
#
loop_
_entity_poly.entity_id
_entity_poly.type
_entity_poly.pdbx_seq_one_letter_code
_entity_poly.pdbx_strand_id
1 'polypeptide(L)'
;MNPDTGIMTEETFSGILSRIKHLQFRVIVLYHGGEPLLNPRFAEMIKRVRPYTKFIKTVTNGSILTQRRIDEILASDLDLIEVSIDGDSPEENDQIRKNAKCEKIITAVKAIIDTKRRLGLDRPKVNIGNVRIPGSNTNTNLPPDVPEFLKKAFVGYEQDIMFRMYYALVWANMIGSENKIPENNYCDNVVNTITVRHNGDVVPCCYDLTSSMVMGNLLTESLESIWNNDRYLKLRAAIANFQPPAPCQNCLVLYPSRHLKSSEISLV
;
A
#
# COMPACT_ATOMS: atom_id res chain seq x y z
N MET A 1 18.52 5.39 3.73
CA MET A 1 17.82 4.19 4.26
C MET A 1 16.95 4.63 5.42
N ASN A 2 15.67 4.29 5.39
CA ASN A 2 14.74 4.60 6.49
C ASN A 2 15.13 3.74 7.72
N PRO A 3 15.51 4.33 8.86
CA PRO A 3 15.98 3.58 10.02
C PRO A 3 14.88 2.80 10.76
N ASP A 4 13.61 3.13 10.52
CA ASP A 4 12.47 2.51 11.21
C ASP A 4 11.82 1.40 10.36
N THR A 5 12.51 0.26 10.28
CA THR A 5 12.01 -0.97 9.64
C THR A 5 11.86 -2.08 10.66
N GLY A 6 10.81 -2.89 10.53
CA GLY A 6 10.59 -4.03 11.42
C GLY A 6 9.38 -4.86 11.03
N ILE A 7 9.34 -6.09 11.56
CA ILE A 7 8.19 -6.99 11.47
C ILE A 7 7.36 -6.82 12.73
N MET A 8 6.07 -6.52 12.57
CA MET A 8 5.15 -6.39 13.70
C MET A 8 5.12 -7.68 14.52
N THR A 9 5.45 -7.57 15.80
CA THR A 9 5.49 -8.72 16.73
C THR A 9 4.07 -9.13 17.13
N GLU A 10 3.96 -10.33 17.71
CA GLU A 10 2.68 -10.82 18.24
C GLU A 10 2.16 -9.94 19.36
N GLU A 11 3.06 -9.54 20.26
CA GLU A 11 2.73 -8.68 21.38
C GLU A 11 2.18 -7.34 20.90
N THR A 12 2.87 -6.70 19.95
CA THR A 12 2.41 -5.44 19.36
C THR A 12 1.05 -5.60 18.68
N PHE A 13 0.89 -6.65 17.86
CA PHE A 13 -0.36 -6.89 17.14
C PHE A 13 -1.53 -7.18 18.09
N SER A 14 -1.34 -8.07 19.07
CA SER A 14 -2.31 -8.33 20.14
C SER A 14 -2.66 -7.07 20.92
N GLY A 15 -1.64 -6.26 21.25
CA GLY A 15 -1.79 -4.95 21.87
C GLY A 15 -2.71 -4.06 21.04
N ILE A 16 -2.43 -3.87 19.75
CA ILE A 16 -3.27 -3.08 18.83
C ILE A 16 -4.71 -3.62 18.78
N LEU A 17 -4.89 -4.93 18.55
CA LEU A 17 -6.24 -5.53 18.47
C LEU A 17 -7.05 -5.28 19.73
N SER A 18 -6.42 -5.33 20.91
CA SER A 18 -7.08 -5.05 22.18
C SER A 18 -7.59 -3.61 22.30
N ARG A 19 -6.89 -2.63 21.70
CA ARG A 19 -7.28 -1.20 21.70
C ARG A 19 -8.36 -0.87 20.69
N ILE A 20 -8.47 -1.64 19.60
CA ILE A 20 -9.45 -1.39 18.53
C ILE A 20 -10.67 -2.31 18.60
N LYS A 21 -10.78 -3.14 19.65
CA LYS A 21 -11.73 -4.25 19.68
C LYS A 21 -13.20 -3.86 19.57
N HIS A 22 -13.54 -2.64 19.98
CA HIS A 22 -14.89 -2.06 19.95
C HIS A 22 -15.18 -1.28 18.67
N LEU A 23 -14.23 -1.20 17.75
CA LEU A 23 -14.34 -0.47 16.50
C LEU A 23 -14.64 -1.39 15.31
N GLN A 24 -15.21 -0.78 14.27
CA GLN A 24 -15.49 -1.43 13.00
C GLN A 24 -14.95 -0.58 11.86
N PHE A 25 -14.13 -1.19 11.03
CA PHE A 25 -13.46 -0.56 9.89
C PHE A 25 -14.10 -1.03 8.59
N ARG A 26 -14.29 -0.11 7.65
CA ARG A 26 -14.80 -0.46 6.31
C ARG A 26 -13.85 -1.42 5.59
N VAL A 27 -12.55 -1.18 5.70
CA VAL A 27 -11.47 -1.99 5.12
C VAL A 27 -10.31 -2.03 6.10
N ILE A 28 -9.68 -3.20 6.28
CA ILE A 28 -8.35 -3.31 6.88
C ILE A 28 -7.37 -3.75 5.82
N VAL A 29 -6.26 -3.03 5.77
CA VAL A 29 -5.20 -3.23 4.79
C VAL A 29 -3.95 -3.68 5.52
N LEU A 30 -3.56 -4.94 5.32
CA LEU A 30 -2.38 -5.52 5.97
C LEU A 30 -1.16 -5.41 5.08
N TYR A 31 -0.67 -4.19 4.89
CA TYR A 31 0.65 -3.88 4.35
C TYR A 31 1.00 -2.42 4.68
N HIS A 32 2.28 -2.08 4.56
CA HIS A 32 2.75 -0.69 4.47
C HIS A 32 4.03 -0.68 3.61
N GLY A 33 5.02 0.16 3.89
CA GLY A 33 6.27 0.25 3.11
C GLY A 33 7.20 -0.99 3.10
N GLY A 34 6.73 -2.18 3.44
CA GLY A 34 7.51 -3.42 3.47
C GLY A 34 6.80 -4.60 2.79
N GLU A 35 7.37 -5.80 2.90
CA GLU A 35 6.77 -7.04 2.35
C GLU A 35 6.01 -7.81 3.44
N PRO A 36 4.67 -7.87 3.40
CA PRO A 36 3.87 -8.50 4.46
C PRO A 36 4.16 -10.00 4.64
N LEU A 37 4.51 -10.72 3.57
CA LEU A 37 4.74 -12.16 3.62
C LEU A 37 6.03 -12.55 4.37
N LEU A 38 6.90 -11.57 4.67
CA LEU A 38 8.06 -11.79 5.55
C LEU A 38 7.62 -12.11 6.99
N ASN A 39 6.42 -11.68 7.40
CA ASN A 39 5.87 -12.07 8.69
C ASN A 39 5.40 -13.53 8.64
N PRO A 40 5.98 -14.46 9.41
CA PRO A 40 5.57 -15.85 9.42
C PRO A 40 4.11 -16.06 9.85
N ARG A 41 3.55 -15.13 10.64
CA ARG A 41 2.16 -15.15 11.13
C ARG A 41 1.17 -14.40 10.25
N PHE A 42 1.56 -13.96 9.06
CA PHE A 42 0.71 -13.10 8.22
C PHE A 42 -0.71 -13.66 7.98
N ALA A 43 -0.83 -14.95 7.63
CA ALA A 43 -2.14 -15.60 7.42
C ALA A 43 -2.98 -15.69 8.71
N GLU A 44 -2.35 -15.86 9.87
CA GLU A 44 -3.02 -15.83 11.18
C GLU A 44 -3.52 -14.41 11.50
N MET A 45 -2.70 -13.38 11.23
CA MET A 45 -3.08 -11.98 11.43
C MET A 45 -4.29 -11.60 10.59
N ILE A 46 -4.38 -12.08 9.34
CA ILE A 46 -5.57 -11.91 8.48
C ILE A 46 -6.83 -12.44 9.17
N LYS A 47 -6.80 -13.67 9.70
CA LYS A 47 -7.95 -14.27 10.40
C LYS A 47 -8.35 -13.45 11.62
N ARG A 48 -7.37 -12.96 12.37
CA ARG A 48 -7.59 -12.21 13.61
C ARG A 48 -8.16 -10.81 13.39
N VAL A 49 -7.98 -10.20 12.21
CA VAL A 49 -8.62 -8.91 11.91
C VAL A 49 -10.04 -9.02 11.38
N ARG A 50 -10.49 -10.22 10.97
CA ARG A 50 -11.82 -10.43 10.40
C ARG A 50 -12.97 -9.87 11.24
N PRO A 51 -12.99 -10.00 12.58
CA PRO A 51 -14.07 -9.43 13.41
C PRO A 51 -14.20 -7.90 13.36
N TYR A 52 -13.17 -7.19 12.92
CA TYR A 52 -13.13 -5.72 12.94
C TYR A 52 -13.45 -5.09 11.59
N THR A 53 -13.71 -5.87 10.55
CA THR A 53 -13.97 -5.32 9.21
C THR A 53 -14.77 -6.28 8.35
N LYS A 54 -15.34 -5.78 7.26
CA LYS A 54 -15.99 -6.60 6.21
C LYS A 54 -15.10 -6.83 4.99
N PHE A 55 -13.95 -6.17 4.89
CA PHE A 55 -13.04 -6.33 3.75
C PHE A 55 -11.57 -6.28 4.18
N ILE A 56 -10.81 -7.33 3.88
CA ILE A 56 -9.37 -7.43 4.16
C ILE A 56 -8.60 -7.47 2.86
N LYS A 57 -7.67 -6.51 2.70
CA LYS A 57 -6.78 -6.42 1.53
C LYS A 57 -5.32 -6.50 1.96
N THR A 58 -4.47 -7.05 1.09
CA THR A 58 -3.03 -6.87 1.17
C THR A 58 -2.42 -6.51 -0.19
N VAL A 59 -1.23 -5.95 -0.17
CA VAL A 59 -0.39 -5.70 -1.34
C VAL A 59 0.96 -6.36 -1.08
N THR A 60 1.47 -7.14 -2.03
CA THR A 60 2.75 -7.84 -1.93
C THR A 60 3.60 -7.62 -3.19
N ASN A 61 4.92 -7.61 -3.03
CA ASN A 61 5.85 -7.64 -4.15
C ASN A 61 5.98 -9.04 -4.78
N GLY A 62 5.39 -10.07 -4.17
CA GLY A 62 5.34 -11.43 -4.70
C GLY A 62 6.65 -12.23 -4.61
N SER A 63 7.75 -11.65 -4.10
CA SER A 63 9.08 -12.28 -4.06
C SER A 63 9.13 -13.62 -3.30
N ILE A 64 8.20 -13.84 -2.37
CA ILE A 64 8.15 -15.02 -1.50
C ILE A 64 6.79 -15.74 -1.54
N LEU A 65 6.05 -15.62 -2.65
CA LEU A 65 4.83 -16.41 -2.91
C LEU A 65 5.17 -17.85 -3.31
N THR A 66 5.59 -18.66 -2.34
CA THR A 66 5.73 -20.12 -2.52
C THR A 66 4.36 -20.81 -2.46
N GLN A 67 4.26 -22.04 -2.96
CA GLN A 67 3.00 -22.81 -2.86
C GLN A 67 2.48 -22.89 -1.41
N ARG A 68 3.37 -23.12 -0.43
CA ARG A 68 3.00 -23.10 1.00
C ARG A 68 2.36 -21.76 1.41
N ARG A 69 2.94 -20.63 1.00
CA ARG A 69 2.38 -19.29 1.31
C ARG A 69 1.05 -19.06 0.60
N ILE A 70 0.92 -19.52 -0.63
CA ILE A 70 -0.34 -19.47 -1.38
C ILE A 70 -1.42 -20.23 -0.61
N ASP A 71 -1.14 -21.47 -0.20
CA ASP A 71 -2.09 -22.30 0.55
C ASP A 71 -2.50 -21.63 1.88
N GLU A 72 -1.54 -21.05 2.61
CA GLU A 72 -1.80 -20.28 3.84
C GLU A 72 -2.71 -19.08 3.61
N ILE A 73 -2.48 -18.32 2.54
CA ILE A 73 -3.29 -17.15 2.16
C ILE A 73 -4.70 -17.60 1.75
N LEU A 74 -4.82 -18.65 0.94
CA LEU A 74 -6.12 -19.17 0.49
C LEU A 74 -6.95 -19.78 1.62
N ALA A 75 -6.29 -20.33 2.64
CA ALA A 75 -6.93 -20.81 3.87
C ALA A 75 -7.23 -19.70 4.89
N SER A 76 -6.92 -18.43 4.57
CA SER A 76 -7.20 -17.26 5.40
C SER A 76 -8.51 -16.57 5.01
N ASP A 77 -8.80 -15.45 5.67
CA ASP A 77 -9.96 -14.62 5.39
C ASP A 77 -9.71 -13.48 4.40
N LEU A 78 -8.60 -13.53 3.66
CA LEU A 78 -8.23 -12.46 2.74
C LEU A 78 -9.26 -12.30 1.61
N ASP A 79 -9.75 -11.09 1.43
CA ASP A 79 -10.75 -10.77 0.40
C ASP A 79 -10.08 -10.34 -0.91
N LEU A 80 -8.93 -9.67 -0.84
CA LEU A 80 -8.18 -9.22 -2.01
C LEU A 80 -6.67 -9.25 -1.79
N ILE A 81 -5.95 -9.85 -2.75
CA ILE A 81 -4.51 -9.76 -2.88
C ILE A 81 -4.15 -8.95 -4.12
N GLU A 82 -3.31 -7.94 -3.95
CA GLU A 82 -2.72 -7.22 -5.06
C GLU A 82 -1.23 -7.53 -5.14
N VAL A 83 -0.79 -8.00 -6.30
CA VAL A 83 0.61 -8.36 -6.55
C VAL A 83 1.22 -7.31 -7.46
N SER A 84 2.33 -6.73 -7.04
CA SER A 84 2.98 -5.66 -7.79
C SER A 84 3.96 -6.18 -8.83
N ILE A 85 3.79 -5.76 -10.08
CA ILE A 85 4.69 -5.99 -11.21
C ILE A 85 4.82 -4.65 -11.92
N ASP A 86 5.97 -3.97 -11.81
CA ASP A 86 6.15 -2.57 -12.23
C ASP A 86 6.90 -2.42 -13.55
N GLY A 87 6.78 -1.26 -14.19
CA GLY A 87 7.45 -0.98 -15.47
C GLY A 87 6.68 -1.47 -16.69
N ASP A 88 7.27 -1.25 -17.87
CA ASP A 88 6.74 -1.57 -19.18
C ASP A 88 7.27 -2.88 -19.77
N SER A 89 8.27 -3.50 -19.12
CA SER A 89 8.81 -4.79 -19.51
C SER A 89 9.25 -5.64 -18.31
N PRO A 90 9.41 -6.97 -18.48
CA PRO A 90 9.99 -7.83 -17.45
C PRO A 90 11.37 -7.38 -16.97
N GLU A 91 12.22 -6.88 -17.88
CA GLU A 91 13.56 -6.39 -17.57
C GLU A 91 13.50 -5.13 -16.72
N GLU A 92 12.60 -4.21 -17.03
CA GLU A 92 12.40 -3.00 -16.23
C GLU A 92 11.87 -3.33 -14.83
N ASN A 93 10.89 -4.25 -14.73
CA ASN A 93 10.43 -4.76 -13.44
C ASN A 93 11.61 -5.27 -12.60
N ASP A 94 12.45 -6.10 -13.20
CA ASP A 94 13.59 -6.73 -12.53
C ASP A 94 14.66 -5.72 -12.08
N GLN A 95 14.79 -4.60 -12.79
CA GLN A 95 15.66 -3.49 -12.41
C GLN A 95 15.08 -2.70 -11.23
N ILE A 96 13.79 -2.39 -11.27
CA ILE A 96 13.07 -1.64 -10.22
C ILE A 96 12.98 -2.49 -8.93
N ARG A 97 12.48 -3.73 -9.06
CA ARG A 97 12.14 -4.62 -7.95
C ARG A 97 13.23 -5.65 -7.73
N LYS A 98 14.32 -5.19 -7.13
CA LYS A 98 15.44 -6.05 -6.71
C LYS A 98 14.88 -7.23 -5.88
N ASN A 99 15.22 -8.46 -6.29
CA ASN A 99 14.77 -9.75 -5.73
C ASN A 99 13.33 -10.19 -6.05
N ALA A 100 12.51 -9.40 -6.74
CA ALA A 100 11.15 -9.79 -7.13
C ALA A 100 11.08 -9.98 -8.65
N LYS A 101 11.58 -11.13 -9.11
CA LYS A 101 11.72 -11.47 -10.53
C LYS A 101 10.36 -11.60 -11.22
N CYS A 102 10.15 -10.86 -12.31
CA CYS A 102 8.87 -10.74 -13.01
C CYS A 102 8.26 -12.11 -13.35
N GLU A 103 9.05 -12.99 -13.97
CA GLU A 103 8.61 -14.34 -14.37
C GLU A 103 8.15 -15.19 -13.18
N LYS A 104 8.87 -15.12 -12.05
CA LYS A 104 8.51 -15.84 -10.83
C LYS A 104 7.20 -15.32 -10.24
N ILE A 105 7.00 -14.00 -10.27
CA ILE A 105 5.76 -13.37 -9.80
C ILE A 105 4.58 -13.79 -10.68
N ILE A 106 4.72 -13.72 -12.00
CA ILE A 106 3.68 -14.16 -12.94
C ILE A 106 3.29 -15.62 -12.67
N THR A 107 4.28 -16.50 -12.50
CA THR A 107 4.06 -17.92 -12.18
C THR A 107 3.31 -18.08 -10.85
N ALA A 108 3.69 -17.33 -9.82
CA ALA A 108 3.03 -17.38 -8.53
C ALA A 108 1.57 -16.87 -8.58
N VAL A 109 1.32 -15.80 -9.34
CA VAL A 109 -0.06 -15.28 -9.54
C VAL A 109 -0.94 -16.33 -10.22
N LYS A 110 -0.44 -16.99 -11.27
CA LYS A 110 -1.15 -18.11 -11.91
C LYS A 110 -1.42 -19.25 -10.93
N ALA A 111 -0.43 -19.63 -10.12
CA ALA A 111 -0.60 -20.67 -9.10
C ALA A 111 -1.67 -20.32 -8.05
N ILE A 112 -1.80 -19.04 -7.65
CA ILE A 112 -2.91 -18.58 -6.80
C ILE A 112 -4.24 -18.85 -7.48
N ILE A 113 -4.40 -18.41 -8.74
CA ILE A 113 -5.65 -18.54 -9.50
C ILE A 113 -6.01 -20.00 -9.74
N ASP A 114 -5.05 -20.83 -10.17
CA ASP A 114 -5.28 -22.24 -10.44
C ASP A 114 -5.63 -23.02 -9.17
N THR A 115 -4.97 -22.70 -8.05
CA THR A 115 -5.30 -23.30 -6.75
C THR A 115 -6.70 -22.88 -6.30
N LYS A 116 -7.08 -21.62 -6.48
CA LYS A 116 -8.44 -21.14 -6.20
C LYS A 116 -9.49 -21.87 -7.04
N ARG A 117 -9.29 -21.97 -8.36
CA ARG A 117 -10.17 -22.68 -9.29
C ARG A 117 -10.35 -24.14 -8.87
N ARG A 118 -9.24 -24.83 -8.57
CA ARG A 118 -9.24 -26.23 -8.11
C ARG A 118 -10.00 -26.44 -6.80
N LEU A 119 -9.90 -25.48 -5.87
CA LEU A 119 -10.57 -25.53 -4.57
C LEU A 119 -11.99 -24.95 -4.59
N GLY A 120 -12.46 -24.40 -5.72
CA GLY A 120 -13.77 -23.75 -5.82
C GLY A 120 -13.88 -22.49 -4.96
N LEU A 121 -12.78 -21.74 -4.80
CA LEU A 121 -12.74 -20.55 -3.94
C LEU A 121 -13.02 -19.26 -4.72
N ASP A 122 -13.93 -18.45 -4.21
CA ASP A 122 -14.21 -17.12 -4.79
C ASP A 122 -13.22 -16.03 -4.34
N ARG A 123 -12.54 -16.24 -3.21
CA ARG A 123 -11.62 -15.29 -2.56
C ARG A 123 -10.23 -15.89 -2.32
N PRO A 124 -9.17 -15.07 -2.24
CA PRO A 124 -9.15 -13.62 -2.48
C PRO A 124 -9.32 -13.28 -3.97
N LYS A 125 -9.92 -12.13 -4.27
CA LYS A 125 -9.80 -11.54 -5.62
C LYS A 125 -8.34 -11.18 -5.87
N VAL A 126 -7.90 -11.29 -7.12
CA VAL A 126 -6.50 -11.09 -7.50
C VAL A 126 -6.38 -9.82 -8.33
N ASN A 127 -5.57 -8.87 -7.87
CA ASN A 127 -5.21 -7.69 -8.62
C ASN A 127 -3.75 -7.75 -9.03
N ILE A 128 -3.43 -7.14 -10.17
CA ILE A 128 -2.07 -6.86 -10.59
C ILE A 128 -1.86 -5.36 -10.58
N GLY A 129 -1.04 -4.89 -9.64
CA GLY A 129 -0.61 -3.49 -9.57
C GLY A 129 0.60 -3.25 -10.45
N ASN A 130 0.59 -2.19 -11.24
CA ASN A 130 1.73 -1.77 -12.05
C ASN A 130 1.94 -0.27 -11.89
N VAL A 131 3.15 0.10 -11.47
CA VAL A 131 3.58 1.50 -11.39
C VAL A 131 4.59 1.77 -12.50
N ARG A 132 4.39 2.88 -13.22
CA ARG A 132 5.29 3.36 -14.27
C ARG A 132 5.79 4.75 -13.98
N ILE A 133 7.03 5.04 -14.35
CA ILE A 133 7.54 6.41 -14.31
C ILE A 133 7.06 7.12 -15.58
N PRO A 134 6.28 8.21 -15.48
CA PRO A 134 5.89 8.98 -16.66
C PRO A 134 7.10 9.61 -17.33
N GLY A 135 7.22 9.41 -18.65
CA GLY A 135 8.14 10.16 -19.49
C GLY A 135 7.70 11.61 -19.69
N SER A 136 8.60 12.47 -20.20
CA SER A 136 8.40 13.93 -20.26
C SER A 136 7.13 14.42 -20.96
N ASN A 137 6.62 13.67 -21.95
CA ASN A 137 5.43 14.02 -22.73
C ASN A 137 4.19 13.18 -22.35
N THR A 138 4.24 12.47 -21.21
CA THR A 138 3.14 11.59 -20.78
C THR A 138 1.99 12.43 -20.21
N ASN A 139 0.78 12.21 -20.71
CA ASN A 139 -0.42 12.78 -20.11
C ASN A 139 -0.78 11.99 -18.84
N THR A 140 -0.46 12.55 -17.68
CA THR A 140 -0.70 11.90 -16.38
C THR A 140 -2.13 12.08 -15.83
N ASN A 141 -3.01 12.76 -16.57
CA ASN A 141 -4.42 12.92 -16.16
C ASN A 141 -5.25 11.63 -16.32
N LEU A 142 -4.74 10.66 -17.09
CA LEU A 142 -5.33 9.34 -17.26
C LEU A 142 -4.38 8.28 -16.70
N PRO A 143 -4.87 7.17 -16.16
CA PRO A 143 -4.01 6.06 -15.75
C PRO A 143 -3.29 5.47 -16.97
N PRO A 144 -2.09 4.89 -16.80
CA PRO A 144 -1.40 4.22 -17.89
C PRO A 144 -2.18 2.99 -18.37
N ASP A 145 -2.06 2.67 -19.66
CA ASP A 145 -2.58 1.42 -20.21
C ASP A 145 -1.87 0.20 -19.63
N VAL A 146 -2.53 -0.95 -19.67
CA VAL A 146 -1.94 -2.24 -19.29
C VAL A 146 -0.79 -2.59 -20.26
N PRO A 147 0.44 -2.81 -19.76
CA PRO A 147 1.58 -3.21 -20.58
C PRO A 147 1.33 -4.50 -21.38
N GLU A 148 1.84 -4.55 -22.60
CA GLU A 148 1.63 -5.67 -23.52
C GLU A 148 2.19 -7.00 -22.97
N PHE A 149 3.31 -6.96 -22.24
CA PHE A 149 3.88 -8.17 -21.63
C PHE A 149 2.95 -8.76 -20.57
N LEU A 150 2.22 -7.94 -19.81
CA LEU A 150 1.24 -8.42 -18.83
C LEU A 150 0.02 -9.02 -19.53
N LYS A 151 -0.49 -8.38 -20.59
CA LYS A 151 -1.61 -8.96 -21.38
C LYS A 151 -1.24 -10.35 -21.91
N LYS A 152 -0.06 -10.48 -22.51
CA LYS A 152 0.46 -11.76 -23.02
C LYS A 152 0.69 -12.78 -21.90
N ALA A 153 1.23 -12.35 -20.76
CA ALA A 153 1.51 -13.22 -19.64
C ALA A 153 0.23 -13.85 -19.06
N PHE A 154 -0.90 -13.14 -19.10
CA PHE A 154 -2.16 -13.55 -18.47
C PHE A 154 -3.26 -13.95 -19.45
N VAL A 155 -2.91 -14.32 -20.68
CA VAL A 155 -3.87 -14.96 -21.61
C VAL A 155 -4.47 -16.21 -20.96
N GLY A 156 -5.81 -16.28 -20.90
CA GLY A 156 -6.58 -17.34 -20.24
C GLY A 156 -6.86 -17.13 -18.74
N TYR A 157 -6.45 -15.98 -18.18
CA TYR A 157 -6.66 -15.60 -16.78
C TYR A 157 -7.43 -14.27 -16.64
N GLU A 158 -7.89 -13.69 -17.74
CA GLU A 158 -8.43 -12.32 -17.82
C GLU A 158 -9.65 -12.10 -16.93
N GLN A 159 -10.46 -13.14 -16.69
CA GLN A 159 -11.65 -13.09 -15.85
C GLN A 159 -11.33 -13.19 -14.35
N ASP A 160 -10.13 -13.63 -13.99
CA ASP A 160 -9.71 -13.88 -12.60
C ASP A 160 -8.85 -12.75 -12.03
N ILE A 161 -8.40 -11.82 -12.88
CA ILE A 161 -7.51 -10.73 -12.50
C ILE A 161 -8.11 -9.35 -12.80
N MET A 162 -7.74 -8.37 -11.99
CA MET A 162 -7.97 -6.95 -12.28
C MET A 162 -6.65 -6.20 -12.33
N PHE A 163 -6.39 -5.51 -13.44
CA PHE A 163 -5.23 -4.63 -13.60
C PHE A 163 -5.47 -3.28 -12.91
N ARG A 164 -4.50 -2.83 -12.11
CA ARG A 164 -4.49 -1.56 -11.38
C ARG A 164 -3.24 -0.76 -11.77
N MET A 165 -3.37 0.13 -12.74
CA MET A 165 -2.25 0.84 -13.37
C MET A 165 -2.10 2.25 -12.79
N TYR A 166 -0.88 2.64 -12.44
CA TYR A 166 -0.59 3.92 -11.80
C TYR A 166 0.71 4.55 -12.32
N TYR A 167 0.82 5.87 -12.22
CA TYR A 167 2.10 6.56 -12.35
C TYR A 167 2.79 6.68 -11.00
N ALA A 168 4.12 6.66 -11.01
CA ALA A 168 4.96 6.80 -9.82
C ALA A 168 4.67 8.12 -9.10
N LEU A 169 4.46 8.02 -7.79
CA LEU A 169 4.16 9.15 -6.93
C LEU A 169 5.45 9.82 -6.45
N VAL A 170 5.39 11.12 -6.20
CA VAL A 170 6.38 11.78 -5.34
C VAL A 170 6.01 11.47 -3.90
N TRP A 171 6.88 10.74 -3.19
CA TRP A 171 6.64 10.43 -1.79
C TRP A 171 6.86 11.65 -0.90
N ALA A 172 6.23 11.62 0.28
CA ALA A 172 6.52 12.58 1.34
C ALA A 172 8.04 12.65 1.58
N ASN A 173 8.60 13.86 1.54
CA ASN A 173 10.03 14.16 1.72
C ASN A 173 10.98 13.71 0.58
N MET A 174 10.51 13.14 -0.54
CA MET A 174 11.40 12.67 -1.63
C MET A 174 11.85 13.76 -2.60
N ILE A 175 11.22 14.93 -2.61
CA ILE A 175 11.62 16.07 -3.44
C ILE A 175 11.34 17.33 -2.65
N GLY A 176 12.36 18.18 -2.49
CA GLY A 176 12.20 19.53 -1.97
C GLY A 176 11.76 20.45 -3.10
N SER A 177 10.63 21.14 -2.94
CA SER A 177 10.33 22.27 -3.81
C SER A 177 9.36 23.18 -3.10
N GLU A 178 9.82 24.41 -2.87
CA GLU A 178 9.11 25.69 -2.76
C GLU A 178 7.65 25.68 -2.26
N ASN A 179 7.34 26.57 -1.32
CA ASN A 179 6.00 26.81 -0.80
C ASN A 179 5.01 27.20 -1.93
N LYS A 180 4.42 26.21 -2.60
CA LYS A 180 3.33 26.38 -3.56
C LYS A 180 2.00 26.21 -2.86
N ILE A 181 1.04 27.08 -3.17
CA ILE A 181 -0.33 26.95 -2.69
C ILE A 181 -0.94 25.66 -3.27
N PRO A 182 -1.54 24.77 -2.45
CA PRO A 182 -2.22 23.57 -2.92
C PRO A 182 -3.32 23.82 -3.95
N GLU A 183 -3.50 22.88 -4.88
CA GLU A 183 -4.65 22.85 -5.80
C GLU A 183 -5.94 22.43 -5.08
N ASN A 184 -5.80 21.68 -3.97
CA ASN A 184 -6.88 21.17 -3.16
C ASN A 184 -6.59 21.38 -1.66
N ASN A 185 -7.62 21.69 -0.88
CA ASN A 185 -7.56 21.88 0.58
C ASN A 185 -8.20 20.74 1.38
N TYR A 186 -8.47 19.60 0.73
CA TYR A 186 -9.02 18.42 1.37
C TYR A 186 -8.17 17.17 1.07
N CYS A 187 -7.90 16.37 2.09
CA CYS A 187 -7.19 15.11 1.97
C CYS A 187 -7.99 14.00 2.66
N ASP A 188 -8.48 13.05 1.87
CA ASP A 188 -9.31 11.96 2.38
C ASP A 188 -8.56 11.07 3.38
N ASN A 189 -7.25 10.88 3.18
CA ASN A 189 -6.43 10.03 4.05
C ASN A 189 -6.41 10.52 5.50
N VAL A 190 -6.35 11.83 5.75
CA VAL A 190 -6.26 12.35 7.14
C VAL A 190 -7.64 12.43 7.83
N VAL A 191 -8.71 12.14 7.10
CA VAL A 191 -10.10 12.21 7.56
C VAL A 191 -10.76 10.82 7.61
N ASN A 192 -10.30 9.85 6.82
CA ASN A 192 -10.94 8.53 6.72
C ASN A 192 -9.98 7.35 6.90
N THR A 193 -8.66 7.59 7.00
CA THR A 193 -7.65 6.52 7.03
C THR A 193 -6.71 6.69 8.23
N ILE A 194 -6.34 5.58 8.84
CA ILE A 194 -5.28 5.51 9.85
C ILE A 194 -4.27 4.46 9.43
N THR A 195 -2.99 4.78 9.58
CA THR A 195 -1.89 3.85 9.36
C THR A 195 -1.20 3.53 10.67
N VAL A 196 -1.04 2.24 10.97
CA VAL A 196 -0.34 1.75 12.17
C VAL A 196 0.96 1.08 11.74
N ARG A 197 2.06 1.51 12.35
CA ARG A 197 3.42 1.04 12.11
C ARG A 197 3.69 -0.26 12.87
N HIS A 198 4.77 -0.94 12.49
CA HIS A 198 5.16 -2.24 13.07
C HIS A 198 5.41 -2.19 14.59
N ASN A 199 5.76 -1.02 15.12
CA ASN A 199 6.01 -0.72 16.53
C ASN A 199 4.79 -0.13 17.28
N GLY A 200 3.63 -0.02 16.62
CA GLY A 200 2.41 0.56 17.19
C GLY A 200 2.25 2.07 16.99
N ASP A 201 3.24 2.77 16.42
CA ASP A 201 3.10 4.18 16.09
C ASP A 201 1.98 4.39 15.07
N VAL A 202 1.21 5.45 15.26
CA VAL A 202 0.17 5.88 14.34
C VAL A 202 0.69 7.03 13.51
N VAL A 203 0.57 6.92 12.19
CA VAL A 203 0.88 7.99 11.23
C VAL A 203 -0.39 8.32 10.43
N PRO A 204 -0.55 9.56 9.96
CA PRO A 204 -1.83 10.05 9.42
C PRO A 204 -2.13 9.58 8.00
N CYS A 205 -1.18 8.94 7.33
CA CYS A 205 -1.27 8.61 5.92
C CYS A 205 -0.35 7.43 5.58
N CYS A 206 -0.76 6.57 4.65
CA CYS A 206 0.07 5.48 4.11
C CYS A 206 1.24 5.97 3.24
N TYR A 207 1.30 7.26 2.91
CA TYR A 207 2.43 7.86 2.20
C TYR A 207 3.56 8.31 3.15
N ASP A 208 3.33 8.33 4.47
CA ASP A 208 4.37 8.59 5.46
C ASP A 208 5.17 7.30 5.78
N LEU A 209 5.97 6.87 4.79
CA LEU A 209 6.80 5.67 4.92
C LEU A 209 7.90 5.83 5.98
N THR A 210 8.30 7.06 6.34
CA THR A 210 9.40 7.34 7.27
C THR A 210 8.97 7.63 8.70
N SER A 211 7.68 7.52 9.01
CA SER A 211 7.14 7.90 10.34
C SER A 211 7.49 9.36 10.70
N SER A 212 7.51 10.24 9.71
CA SER A 212 7.86 11.66 9.91
C SER A 212 6.80 12.42 10.70
N MET A 213 5.56 11.93 10.72
CA MET A 213 4.43 12.56 11.41
C MET A 213 3.77 11.58 12.38
N VAL A 214 4.47 11.17 13.44
CA VAL A 214 3.88 10.31 14.48
C VAL A 214 2.78 11.06 15.24
N MET A 215 1.58 10.51 15.20
CA MET A 215 0.37 11.06 15.81
C MET A 215 0.12 10.53 17.22
N GLY A 216 0.66 9.38 17.58
CA GLY A 216 0.50 8.72 18.88
C GLY A 216 0.92 7.25 18.78
N ASN A 217 0.76 6.47 19.84
CA ASN A 217 1.10 5.04 19.82
C ASN A 217 -0.04 4.19 20.40
N LEU A 218 -0.51 3.21 19.62
CA LEU A 218 -1.63 2.35 20.00
C LEU A 218 -1.30 1.36 21.11
N LEU A 219 -0.04 1.22 21.51
CA LEU A 219 0.34 0.45 22.69
C LEU A 219 0.16 1.24 23.98
N THR A 220 -0.02 2.56 23.93
CA THR A 220 -0.17 3.41 25.12
C THR A 220 -1.47 4.20 25.15
N GLU A 221 -2.08 4.46 23.99
CA GLU A 221 -3.24 5.34 23.85
C GLU A 221 -4.39 4.63 23.10
N SER A 222 -5.63 5.12 23.28
CA SER A 222 -6.77 4.66 22.46
C SER A 222 -6.76 5.30 21.07
N LEU A 223 -7.36 4.63 20.09
CA LEU A 223 -7.42 5.14 18.72
C LEU A 223 -8.16 6.48 18.64
N GLU A 224 -9.24 6.63 19.41
CA GLU A 224 -10.05 7.85 19.47
C GLU A 224 -9.29 9.03 20.07
N SER A 225 -8.48 8.77 21.11
CA SER A 225 -7.62 9.78 21.71
C SER A 225 -6.59 10.26 20.69
N ILE A 226 -5.92 9.33 20.01
CA ILE A 226 -4.95 9.66 18.96
C ILE A 226 -5.63 10.45 17.84
N TRP A 227 -6.77 9.96 17.32
CA TRP A 227 -7.47 10.55 16.17
C TRP A 227 -7.98 11.98 16.38
N ASN A 228 -8.25 12.35 17.63
CA ASN A 228 -8.79 13.66 18.01
C ASN A 228 -7.77 14.54 18.75
N ASN A 229 -6.50 14.15 18.83
CA ASN A 229 -5.50 14.96 19.49
C ASN A 229 -5.09 16.20 18.69
N ASP A 230 -4.36 17.10 19.34
CA ASP A 230 -3.89 18.34 18.75
C ASP A 230 -3.07 18.16 17.47
N ARG A 231 -2.34 17.05 17.31
CA ARG A 231 -1.50 16.81 16.12
C ARG A 231 -2.38 16.57 14.89
N TYR A 232 -3.40 15.71 15.01
CA TYR A 232 -4.38 15.47 13.94
C TYR A 232 -5.21 16.72 13.65
N LEU A 233 -5.69 17.41 14.69
CA LEU A 233 -6.50 18.63 14.52
C LEU A 233 -5.71 19.74 13.81
N LYS A 234 -4.44 19.95 14.19
CA LYS A 234 -3.55 20.91 13.51
C LYS A 234 -3.28 20.50 12.07
N LEU A 235 -3.02 19.21 11.79
CA LEU A 235 -2.80 18.73 10.43
C LEU A 235 -4.02 18.98 9.53
N ARG A 236 -5.22 18.64 10.00
CA ARG A 236 -6.48 18.85 9.27
C ARG A 236 -6.73 20.34 9.02
N ALA A 237 -6.54 21.18 10.05
CA ALA A 237 -6.68 22.63 9.91
C ALA A 237 -5.65 23.24 8.94
N ALA A 238 -4.40 22.77 8.98
CA ALA A 238 -3.35 23.21 8.08
C ALA A 238 -3.69 22.90 6.61
N ILE A 239 -4.18 21.68 6.33
CA ILE A 239 -4.64 21.30 4.99
C ILE A 239 -5.85 22.15 4.55
N ALA A 240 -6.85 22.32 5.42
CA ALA A 240 -8.06 23.11 5.12
C ALA A 240 -7.74 24.59 4.80
N ASN A 241 -6.69 25.14 5.43
CA ASN A 241 -6.22 26.51 5.23
C ASN A 241 -5.15 26.65 4.13
N PHE A 242 -4.98 25.66 3.26
CA PHE A 242 -3.98 25.68 2.18
C PHE A 242 -2.51 25.82 2.67
N GLN A 243 -2.24 25.41 3.91
CA GLN A 243 -0.92 25.47 4.55
C GLN A 243 -0.43 24.08 4.98
N PRO A 244 -0.38 23.08 4.09
CA PRO A 244 0.01 21.72 4.47
C PRO A 244 1.47 21.67 4.97
N PRO A 245 1.79 20.77 5.92
CA PRO A 245 3.17 20.60 6.38
C PRO A 245 4.05 20.01 5.27
N ALA A 246 5.38 20.10 5.44
CA ALA A 246 6.36 19.70 4.43
C ALA A 246 6.14 18.30 3.80
N PRO A 247 5.80 17.23 4.56
CA PRO A 247 5.50 15.91 3.98
C PRO A 247 4.35 15.91 2.96
N CYS A 248 3.45 16.90 3.02
CA CYS A 248 2.26 17.01 2.19
C CYS A 248 2.43 17.99 1.01
N GLN A 249 3.46 18.83 1.00
CA GLN A 249 3.67 19.90 0.00
C GLN A 249 3.93 19.40 -1.43
N ASN A 250 4.25 18.11 -1.59
CA ASN A 250 4.42 17.47 -2.90
C ASN A 250 3.52 16.24 -3.08
N CYS A 251 2.50 16.09 -2.23
CA CYS A 251 1.61 14.93 -2.28
C CYS A 251 0.60 15.06 -3.43
N LEU A 252 0.44 14.01 -4.22
CA LEU A 252 -0.53 13.99 -5.31
C LEU A 252 -1.99 14.24 -4.88
N VAL A 253 -2.33 14.06 -3.59
CA VAL A 253 -3.70 14.28 -3.11
C VAL A 253 -4.03 15.78 -3.08
N LEU A 254 -3.04 16.60 -2.70
CA LEU A 254 -3.17 18.06 -2.65
C LEU A 254 -2.77 18.73 -3.98
N TYR A 255 -1.99 18.00 -4.79
CA TYR A 255 -1.51 18.43 -6.12
C TYR A 255 -1.71 17.28 -7.13
N PRO A 256 -2.95 17.03 -7.62
CA PRO A 256 -3.30 15.90 -8.49
C PRO A 256 -2.38 15.64 -9.69
N SER A 257 -1.70 16.67 -10.19
CA SER A 257 -0.78 16.56 -11.34
C SER A 257 0.67 16.21 -10.95
N ARG A 258 0.98 16.04 -9.65
CA ARG A 258 2.36 15.83 -9.17
C ARG A 258 2.75 14.35 -9.19
N HIS A 259 3.46 13.96 -10.25
CA HIS A 259 4.11 12.65 -10.38
C HIS A 259 5.63 12.76 -10.37
N LEU A 260 6.30 11.67 -10.02
CA LEU A 260 7.75 11.55 -10.11
C LEU A 260 8.13 11.41 -11.59
N LYS A 261 8.94 12.33 -12.12
CA LYS A 261 9.41 12.27 -13.51
C LYS A 261 10.77 11.60 -13.61
N SER A 262 11.09 10.99 -14.75
CA SER A 262 12.39 10.35 -14.98
C SER A 262 13.58 11.29 -14.72
N SER A 263 13.44 12.59 -15.02
CA SER A 263 14.45 13.62 -14.78
C SER A 263 14.76 13.87 -13.30
N GLU A 264 13.85 13.49 -12.40
CA GLU A 264 13.96 13.73 -10.95
C GLU A 264 14.58 12.53 -10.20
N ILE A 265 14.71 11.37 -10.86
CA ILE A 265 15.23 10.13 -10.25
C ILE A 265 16.72 10.25 -9.94
N SER A 266 17.47 11.02 -10.74
CA SER A 266 18.93 11.23 -10.57
C SER A 266 19.31 12.09 -9.37
N LEU A 267 18.33 12.67 -8.66
CA LEU A 267 18.53 13.58 -7.53
C LEU A 267 18.21 12.93 -6.16
N VAL A 268 17.85 11.63 -6.14
CA VAL A 268 17.42 10.87 -4.94
C VAL A 268 18.45 9.82 -4.56
#